data_AF-A0A3D3L824-F1
#
_entry.id   AF-A0A3D3L824-F1
#
_cell.length_a   1.000
_cell.length_b   1.000
_cell.length_c   1.000
_cell.angle_alpha   90.00
_cell.angle_beta   90.00
_cell.angle_gamma   90.00
#
_symmetry.space_group_name_H-M   'P 1'
#
loop_
_entity.id
_entity.type
_entity.pdbx_description
1 polymer ?
#
loop_
_entity_poly.entity_id
_entity_poly.type
_entity_poly.pdbx_seq_one_letter_code
_entity_poly.pdbx_strand_id
1 'polypeptide(L)'
;MDGWHRARVKTHLLITAFLAAAAPAPGQGGAGEPAGQWKAPANDGRSWRHEGTGLAFPQLLGTSRLAGEFEYKGGGTFIRYENLDERSRADIFLFKTGAPLPALEDRHRRILSEMDNVVSDMEAMVRQGRYKNLDAGALQGGELELWQQQSLPIATRQFTATRLGISKEGSAEAVIKIWVGITIVADHILTIRHMRPADTGEAGEQSMKTFAGLVFQIIKDPSLRGHIRELLAAYLKNPLSDDGEQAAAAVLAYLEQAPWFPINIPEDPVSGWMEKFEKSAPGTQDHLLRAFMLGAAKAAFEDADALACLNAGARQFAVIYRELARQHPQITLPEVDSFAAAAEKDLGAAWLKDHSHPAR
;
A
#
# COMPACT_ATOMS: atom_id res chain seq x y z
N MET A 1 35.44 -25.46 -9.30
CA MET A 1 34.03 -25.15 -9.61
C MET A 1 33.11 -25.18 -8.37
N ASP A 2 33.63 -25.34 -7.14
CA ASP A 2 32.81 -25.70 -5.96
C ASP A 2 32.41 -24.53 -5.04
N GLY A 3 33.09 -23.37 -5.12
CA GLY A 3 32.81 -22.21 -4.26
C GLY A 3 31.59 -21.39 -4.69
N TRP A 4 31.46 -21.17 -6.00
CA TRP A 4 30.38 -20.38 -6.60
C TRP A 4 29.02 -21.08 -6.51
N HIS A 5 28.98 -22.40 -6.73
CA HIS A 5 27.77 -23.19 -6.55
C HIS A 5 27.34 -23.26 -5.08
N ARG A 6 28.26 -23.43 -4.11
CA ARG A 6 27.93 -23.40 -2.67
C ARG A 6 27.41 -22.05 -2.19
N ALA A 7 27.97 -20.95 -2.68
CA ALA A 7 27.50 -19.60 -2.34
C ALA A 7 26.08 -19.36 -2.89
N ARG A 8 25.82 -19.75 -4.14
CA ARG A 8 24.51 -19.59 -4.79
C ARG A 8 23.44 -20.50 -4.15
N VAL A 9 23.80 -21.72 -3.77
CA VAL A 9 22.93 -22.66 -3.04
C VAL A 9 22.67 -22.15 -1.61
N LYS A 10 23.65 -21.60 -0.89
CA LYS A 10 23.43 -20.95 0.42
C LYS A 10 22.51 -19.73 0.31
N THR A 11 22.71 -18.86 -0.67
CA THR A 11 21.85 -17.69 -0.88
C THR A 11 20.43 -18.10 -1.27
N HIS A 12 20.27 -19.11 -2.12
CA HIS A 12 18.96 -19.64 -2.51
C HIS A 12 18.26 -20.36 -1.34
N LEU A 13 18.97 -21.18 -0.56
CA LEU A 13 18.48 -21.80 0.68
C LEU A 13 18.13 -20.77 1.75
N LEU A 14 18.89 -19.68 1.86
CA LEU A 14 18.55 -18.57 2.74
C LEU A 14 17.28 -17.89 2.26
N ILE A 15 17.14 -17.54 0.99
CA ILE A 15 15.92 -16.95 0.42
C ILE A 15 14.71 -17.88 0.63
N THR A 16 14.83 -19.17 0.32
CA THR A 16 13.77 -20.16 0.56
C THR A 16 13.50 -20.35 2.05
N ALA A 17 14.51 -20.37 2.92
CA ALA A 17 14.31 -20.40 4.37
C ALA A 17 13.70 -19.09 4.89
N PHE A 18 14.00 -17.95 4.28
CA PHE A 18 13.44 -16.64 4.61
C PHE A 18 11.96 -16.58 4.23
N LEU A 19 11.56 -17.14 3.10
CA LEU A 19 10.22 -17.02 2.51
C LEU A 19 9.28 -18.21 2.81
N ALA A 20 9.78 -19.44 2.97
CA ALA A 20 8.98 -20.67 2.96
C ALA A 20 8.45 -21.16 4.33
N ALA A 21 8.06 -20.26 5.24
CA ALA A 21 7.29 -20.69 6.41
C ALA A 21 6.04 -19.84 6.56
N ALA A 22 4.87 -20.49 6.58
CA ALA A 22 3.67 -19.92 7.13
C ALA A 22 3.98 -19.47 8.56
N ALA A 23 3.67 -18.22 8.85
CA ALA A 23 3.80 -17.70 10.18
C ALA A 23 2.75 -18.36 11.08
N PRO A 24 3.10 -18.89 12.26
CA PRO A 24 2.07 -19.16 13.26
C PRO A 24 1.32 -17.85 13.54
N ALA A 25 -0.01 -17.93 13.66
CA ALA A 25 -0.81 -16.79 14.10
C ALA A 25 -0.33 -16.36 15.50
N PRO A 26 -0.27 -15.05 15.80
CA PRO A 26 0.00 -14.58 17.15
C PRO A 26 -0.95 -15.25 18.16
N GLY A 27 -0.41 -15.86 19.21
CA GLY A 27 -1.20 -16.42 20.32
C GLY A 27 -1.82 -17.81 20.09
N GLN A 28 -1.49 -18.53 19.01
CA GLN A 28 -2.02 -19.88 18.77
C GLN A 28 -1.19 -21.04 19.34
N GLY A 29 -0.03 -20.79 19.96
CA GLY A 29 0.65 -21.74 20.87
C GLY A 29 0.94 -23.16 20.37
N GLY A 30 0.87 -23.44 19.05
CA GLY A 30 0.91 -24.79 18.48
C GLY A 30 2.03 -25.01 17.45
N ALA A 31 2.64 -26.20 17.48
CA ALA A 31 3.81 -26.59 16.68
C ALA A 31 3.51 -27.11 15.25
N GLY A 32 2.24 -27.10 14.81
CA GLY A 32 1.85 -27.48 13.44
C GLY A 32 1.94 -26.30 12.47
N GLU A 33 2.05 -26.57 11.16
CA GLU A 33 1.68 -25.54 10.18
C GLU A 33 0.23 -25.11 10.46
N PRO A 34 -0.05 -23.81 10.50
CA PRO A 34 -1.41 -23.35 10.76
C PRO A 34 -2.36 -23.96 9.73
N ALA A 35 -3.49 -24.49 10.18
CA ALA A 35 -4.50 -25.01 9.29
C ALA A 35 -5.18 -23.84 8.57
N GLY A 36 -5.15 -23.84 7.24
CA GLY A 36 -5.70 -22.76 6.44
C GLY A 36 -5.43 -22.94 4.95
N GLN A 37 -5.67 -21.89 4.18
CA GLN A 37 -5.54 -21.90 2.73
C GLN A 37 -4.77 -20.68 2.24
N TRP A 38 -3.79 -20.91 1.37
CA TRP A 38 -3.13 -19.86 0.60
C TRP A 38 -3.96 -19.45 -0.61
N LYS A 39 -4.08 -18.14 -0.82
CA LYS A 39 -4.65 -17.52 -2.00
C LYS A 39 -3.60 -16.66 -2.68
N ALA A 40 -3.47 -16.83 -4.00
CA ALA A 40 -2.61 -15.98 -4.80
C ALA A 40 -3.17 -14.55 -4.85
N PRO A 41 -2.32 -13.52 -5.01
CA PRO A 41 -2.78 -12.17 -5.26
C PRO A 41 -3.64 -12.08 -6.52
N ALA A 42 -4.47 -11.04 -6.63
CA ALA A 42 -5.27 -10.81 -7.82
C ALA A 42 -4.38 -10.50 -9.04
N ASN A 43 -4.63 -11.20 -10.15
CA ASN A 43 -3.86 -11.03 -11.39
C ASN A 43 -4.23 -9.77 -12.19
N ASP A 44 -5.30 -9.08 -11.78
CA ASP A 44 -5.84 -7.89 -12.44
C ASP A 44 -5.33 -6.58 -11.83
N GLY A 45 -4.35 -6.66 -10.92
CA GLY A 45 -3.74 -5.49 -10.28
C GLY A 45 -4.56 -4.88 -9.14
N ARG A 46 -5.75 -5.42 -8.83
CA ARG A 46 -6.57 -4.90 -7.73
C ARG A 46 -5.89 -5.08 -6.38
N SER A 47 -6.08 -4.10 -5.50
CA SER A 47 -5.64 -4.19 -4.11
C SER A 47 -6.36 -5.32 -3.37
N TRP A 48 -5.66 -5.98 -2.45
CA TRP A 48 -6.30 -6.85 -1.47
C TRP A 48 -7.14 -6.02 -0.50
N ARG A 49 -8.34 -6.49 -0.14
CA ARG A 49 -9.27 -5.73 0.72
C ARG A 49 -9.77 -6.57 1.86
N HIS A 50 -9.86 -5.94 3.03
CA HIS A 50 -10.49 -6.52 4.20
C HIS A 50 -11.82 -5.85 4.49
N GLU A 51 -12.93 -6.55 4.24
CA GLU A 51 -14.29 -6.00 4.39
C GLU A 51 -14.57 -5.47 5.80
N GLY A 52 -14.09 -6.17 6.84
CA GLY A 52 -14.37 -5.80 8.23
C GLY A 52 -13.68 -4.52 8.72
N THR A 53 -12.62 -4.06 8.04
CA THR A 53 -11.85 -2.87 8.44
C THR A 53 -11.82 -1.79 7.36
N GLY A 54 -12.23 -2.11 6.13
CA GLY A 54 -12.11 -1.22 4.97
C GLY A 54 -10.68 -0.99 4.49
N LEU A 55 -9.69 -1.71 5.05
CA LEU A 55 -8.28 -1.57 4.66
C LEU A 55 -8.08 -2.17 3.26
N ALA A 56 -7.34 -1.43 2.42
CA ALA A 56 -6.97 -1.83 1.08
C ALA A 56 -5.45 -1.80 0.92
N PHE A 57 -4.87 -2.95 0.59
CA PHE A 57 -3.44 -3.18 0.50
C PHE A 57 -3.04 -3.40 -0.98
N PRO A 58 -2.21 -2.53 -1.58
CA PRO A 58 -1.87 -2.61 -3.00
C PRO A 58 -0.99 -3.81 -3.35
N GLN A 59 -0.95 -4.18 -4.63
CA GLN A 59 -0.05 -5.24 -5.12
C GLN A 59 1.43 -4.91 -4.91
N LEU A 60 1.78 -3.62 -4.85
CA LEU A 60 3.11 -3.13 -4.54
C LEU A 60 3.01 -2.10 -3.42
N LEU A 61 3.75 -2.32 -2.32
CA LEU A 61 3.83 -1.41 -1.19
C LEU A 61 5.29 -0.98 -1.02
N GLY A 62 5.62 0.21 -1.54
CA GLY A 62 7.01 0.64 -1.68
C GLY A 62 7.76 -0.28 -2.65
N THR A 63 8.84 -0.90 -2.19
CA THR A 63 9.61 -1.88 -2.97
C THR A 63 9.16 -3.33 -2.75
N SER A 64 8.15 -3.56 -1.90
CA SER A 64 7.69 -4.90 -1.54
C SER A 64 6.44 -5.29 -2.34
N ARG A 65 6.46 -6.47 -2.98
CA ARG A 65 5.30 -7.01 -3.71
C ARG A 65 4.41 -7.85 -2.81
N LEU A 66 3.10 -7.82 -3.02
CA LEU A 66 2.16 -8.72 -2.39
C LEU A 66 2.39 -10.14 -2.93
N ALA A 67 2.72 -11.07 -2.05
CA ALA A 67 3.04 -12.46 -2.39
C ALA A 67 1.82 -13.38 -2.25
N GLY A 68 0.87 -13.04 -1.38
CA GLY A 68 -0.38 -13.78 -1.22
C GLY A 68 -1.07 -13.50 0.11
N GLU A 69 -2.21 -14.16 0.26
CA GLU A 69 -3.02 -14.18 1.47
C GLU A 69 -3.06 -15.60 2.02
N PHE A 70 -3.11 -15.74 3.34
CA PHE A 70 -3.40 -16.98 4.02
C PHE A 70 -4.59 -16.82 4.96
N GLU A 71 -5.64 -17.60 4.70
CA GLU A 71 -6.84 -17.63 5.54
C GLU A 71 -6.77 -18.77 6.55
N TYR A 72 -6.91 -18.45 7.83
CA TYR A 72 -6.89 -19.45 8.89
C TYR A 72 -8.24 -20.16 9.01
N LYS A 73 -8.23 -21.48 9.19
CA LYS A 73 -9.46 -22.27 9.41
C LYS A 73 -10.23 -21.82 10.66
N GLY A 74 -9.53 -21.30 11.66
CA GLY A 74 -10.10 -20.76 12.91
C GLY A 74 -10.62 -19.31 12.80
N GLY A 75 -10.59 -18.71 11.61
CA GLY A 75 -10.90 -17.31 11.37
C GLY A 75 -9.66 -16.41 11.48
N GLY A 76 -9.75 -15.26 10.80
CA GLY A 76 -8.62 -14.36 10.59
C GLY A 76 -7.80 -14.71 9.35
N THR A 77 -6.96 -13.77 8.96
CA THR A 77 -6.16 -13.86 7.73
C THR A 77 -4.81 -13.19 7.95
N PHE A 78 -3.81 -13.51 7.13
CA PHE A 78 -2.66 -12.63 6.96
C PHE A 78 -2.32 -12.45 5.49
N ILE A 79 -1.84 -11.27 5.15
CA ILE A 79 -1.23 -11.00 3.85
C ILE A 79 0.29 -10.91 3.99
N ARG A 80 0.99 -11.34 2.94
CA ARG A 80 2.45 -11.31 2.88
C ARG A 80 2.95 -10.37 1.81
N TYR A 81 3.86 -9.49 2.20
CA TYR A 81 4.70 -8.72 1.30
C TYR A 81 6.13 -9.27 1.31
N GLU A 82 6.78 -9.25 0.14
CA GLU A 82 8.16 -9.71 -0.02
C GLU A 82 8.95 -8.70 -0.85
N ASN A 83 10.20 -8.46 -0.46
CA ASN A 83 11.20 -7.83 -1.30
C ASN A 83 12.38 -8.78 -1.45
N LEU A 84 12.56 -9.30 -2.67
CA LEU A 84 13.56 -10.32 -2.96
C LEU A 84 14.99 -9.75 -2.95
N ASP A 85 15.15 -8.50 -3.38
CA ASP A 85 16.45 -7.83 -3.46
C ASP A 85 16.99 -7.53 -2.04
N GLU A 86 16.10 -7.04 -1.17
CA GLU A 86 16.42 -6.79 0.23
C GLU A 86 16.39 -8.06 1.10
N ARG A 87 15.91 -9.17 0.54
CA ARG A 87 15.66 -10.45 1.25
C ARG A 87 14.76 -10.25 2.48
N SER A 88 13.82 -9.32 2.39
CA SER A 88 12.90 -8.96 3.46
C SER A 88 11.51 -9.50 3.19
N ARG A 89 10.75 -9.70 4.28
CA ARG A 89 9.35 -10.08 4.24
C ARG A 89 8.58 -9.33 5.30
N ALA A 90 7.32 -9.02 5.01
CA ALA A 90 6.39 -8.52 5.99
C ALA A 90 5.10 -9.34 5.97
N ASP A 91 4.67 -9.78 7.14
CA ASP A 91 3.37 -10.43 7.33
C ASP A 91 2.46 -9.44 8.07
N ILE A 92 1.24 -9.22 7.57
CA ILE A 92 0.23 -8.37 8.19
C ILE A 92 -0.96 -9.25 8.55
N PHE A 93 -1.15 -9.48 9.85
CA PHE A 93 -2.17 -10.35 10.42
C PHE A 93 -3.40 -9.55 10.81
N LEU A 94 -4.58 -10.06 10.47
CA LEU A 94 -5.87 -9.49 10.83
C LEU A 94 -6.73 -10.55 11.52
N PHE A 95 -7.04 -10.32 12.79
CA PHE A 95 -7.88 -11.21 13.60
C PHE A 95 -8.93 -10.39 14.34
N LYS A 96 -10.14 -10.93 14.50
CA LYS A 96 -11.15 -10.29 15.34
C LYS A 96 -10.69 -10.21 16.79
N THR A 97 -10.97 -9.09 17.45
CA THR A 97 -10.74 -8.92 18.90
C THR A 97 -11.60 -9.88 19.72
N GLY A 98 -12.72 -10.35 19.16
CA GLY A 98 -13.74 -11.13 19.85
C GLY A 98 -14.69 -10.21 20.61
N ALA A 99 -14.32 -9.82 21.82
CA ALA A 99 -15.11 -8.88 22.62
C ALA A 99 -14.99 -7.42 22.10
N PRO A 100 -16.06 -6.62 22.16
CA PRO A 100 -15.99 -5.18 21.89
C PRO A 100 -15.03 -4.48 22.85
N LEU A 101 -14.24 -3.53 22.33
CA LEU A 101 -13.29 -2.73 23.10
C LEU A 101 -13.65 -1.24 22.97
N PRO A 102 -14.65 -0.76 23.74
CA PRO A 102 -15.18 0.59 23.58
C PRO A 102 -14.25 1.66 24.15
N ALA A 103 -13.49 1.37 25.20
CA ALA A 103 -12.57 2.33 25.82
C ALA A 103 -11.15 2.21 25.23
N LEU A 104 -10.48 3.36 25.09
CA LEU A 104 -9.10 3.42 24.62
C LEU A 104 -8.13 2.63 25.52
N GLU A 105 -8.37 2.66 26.84
CA GLU A 105 -7.57 1.90 27.81
C GLU A 105 -7.71 0.39 27.61
N ASP A 106 -8.90 -0.11 27.27
CA ASP A 106 -9.12 -1.53 26.96
C ASP A 106 -8.33 -1.94 25.71
N ARG A 107 -8.29 -1.06 24.71
CA ARG A 107 -7.49 -1.27 23.49
C ARG A 107 -6.00 -1.29 23.79
N HIS A 108 -5.50 -0.36 24.63
CA HIS A 108 -4.10 -0.39 25.09
C HIS A 108 -3.76 -1.68 25.80
N ARG A 109 -4.57 -2.11 26.78
CA ARG A 109 -4.33 -3.36 27.50
C ARG A 109 -4.34 -4.57 26.54
N ARG A 110 -5.24 -4.56 25.57
CA ARG A 110 -5.31 -5.63 24.57
C ARG A 110 -4.05 -5.69 23.71
N ILE A 111 -3.59 -4.59 23.12
CA ILE A 111 -2.40 -4.62 22.25
C ILE A 111 -1.13 -4.99 23.02
N LEU A 112 -1.04 -4.64 24.30
CA LEU A 112 0.05 -5.06 25.18
C LEU A 112 0.03 -6.57 25.42
N SER A 113 -1.14 -7.12 25.74
CA SER A 113 -1.30 -8.57 25.87
C SER A 113 -0.98 -9.32 24.57
N GLU A 114 -1.32 -8.75 23.41
CA GLU A 114 -0.95 -9.36 22.12
C GLU A 114 0.56 -9.28 21.85
N MET A 115 1.24 -8.24 22.33
CA MET A 115 2.70 -8.17 22.23
C MET A 115 3.36 -9.24 23.11
N ASP A 116 2.83 -9.50 24.30
CA ASP A 116 3.30 -10.59 25.17
C ASP A 116 3.10 -11.97 24.49
N ASN A 117 1.97 -12.16 23.80
CA ASN A 117 1.74 -13.36 22.99
C ASN A 117 2.80 -13.52 21.89
N VAL A 118 3.14 -12.43 21.19
CA VAL A 118 4.20 -12.44 20.16
C VAL A 118 5.56 -12.82 20.76
N VAL A 119 5.90 -12.29 21.93
CA VAL A 119 7.15 -12.65 22.64
C VAL A 119 7.15 -14.16 22.97
N SER A 120 6.06 -14.66 23.54
CA SER A 120 5.89 -16.08 23.86
C SER A 120 6.01 -16.98 22.62
N ASP A 121 5.45 -16.56 21.47
CA ASP A 121 5.57 -17.28 20.21
C ASP A 121 7.01 -17.32 19.70
N MET A 122 7.74 -16.19 19.81
CA MET A 122 9.16 -16.11 19.46
C MET A 122 10.01 -17.05 20.34
N GLU A 123 9.75 -17.09 21.64
CA GLU A 123 10.41 -18.00 22.59
C GLU A 123 10.05 -19.47 22.33
N ALA A 124 8.80 -19.77 21.97
CA ALA A 124 8.39 -21.10 21.54
C ALA A 124 9.16 -21.53 20.28
N MET A 125 9.35 -20.64 19.31
CA MET A 125 10.14 -20.92 18.12
C MET A 125 11.64 -21.13 18.43
N VAL A 126 12.17 -20.52 19.51
CA VAL A 126 13.52 -20.86 20.02
C VAL A 126 13.56 -22.27 20.61
N ARG A 127 12.59 -22.62 21.47
CA ARG A 127 12.48 -23.98 22.06
C ARG A 127 12.34 -25.08 20.99
N GLN A 128 11.72 -24.74 19.86
CA GLN A 128 11.56 -25.64 18.70
C GLN A 128 12.80 -25.70 17.79
N GLY A 129 13.88 -24.96 18.10
CA GLY A 129 15.10 -24.95 17.30
C GLY A 129 14.95 -24.22 15.95
N ARG A 130 13.97 -23.32 15.81
CA ARG A 130 13.81 -22.47 14.60
C ARG A 130 14.64 -21.18 14.72
N TYR A 131 14.82 -20.69 15.95
CA TYR A 131 15.66 -19.55 16.29
C TYR A 131 16.63 -19.89 17.42
N LYS A 132 17.72 -19.13 17.52
CA LYS A 132 18.59 -19.04 18.71
C LYS A 132 19.01 -17.60 18.93
N ASN A 133 19.60 -17.29 20.09
CA ASN A 133 20.07 -15.94 20.45
C ASN A 133 18.98 -14.87 20.29
N LEU A 134 17.76 -15.19 20.75
CA LEU A 134 16.65 -14.23 20.71
C LEU A 134 16.94 -13.12 21.73
N ASP A 135 16.97 -11.89 21.24
CA ASP A 135 17.04 -10.67 22.02
C ASP A 135 15.84 -9.80 21.69
N ALA A 136 15.12 -9.35 22.72
CA ALA A 136 13.92 -8.55 22.59
C ALA A 136 14.20 -7.14 23.12
N GLY A 137 14.16 -6.16 22.22
CA GLY A 137 14.36 -4.75 22.58
C GLY A 137 13.26 -4.20 23.48
N ALA A 138 13.37 -2.92 23.84
CA ALA A 138 12.37 -2.23 24.63
C ALA A 138 11.02 -2.19 23.89
N LEU A 139 9.95 -2.37 24.65
CA LEU A 139 8.59 -2.11 24.18
C LEU A 139 8.39 -0.59 24.05
N GLN A 140 7.82 -0.16 22.93
CA GLN A 140 7.50 1.24 22.68
C GLN A 140 5.99 1.38 22.46
N GLY A 141 5.36 2.32 23.17
CA GLY A 141 3.97 2.70 22.95
C GLY A 141 3.86 3.97 22.12
N GLY A 142 2.74 4.16 21.46
CA GLY A 142 2.40 5.38 20.73
C GLY A 142 0.94 5.39 20.28
N GLU A 143 0.62 6.37 19.45
CA GLU A 143 -0.71 6.53 18.86
C GLU A 143 -0.60 6.82 17.36
N LEU A 144 -1.58 6.32 16.60
CA LEU A 144 -1.81 6.65 15.21
C LEU A 144 -2.97 7.64 15.15
N GLU A 145 -2.65 8.91 14.91
CA GLU A 145 -3.67 9.95 14.73
C GLU A 145 -4.52 9.66 13.49
N LEU A 146 -5.85 9.62 13.69
CA LEU A 146 -6.85 9.46 12.65
C LEU A 146 -7.54 10.80 12.36
N TRP A 147 -8.01 10.99 11.14
CA TRP A 147 -8.72 12.21 10.75
C TRP A 147 -10.10 12.26 11.40
N GLN A 148 -10.35 13.28 12.21
CA GLN A 148 -11.63 13.54 12.89
C GLN A 148 -12.19 12.32 13.64
N GLN A 149 -11.31 11.41 14.08
CA GLN A 149 -11.64 10.20 14.82
C GLN A 149 -10.68 10.04 16.00
N GLN A 150 -11.03 9.19 16.96
CA GLN A 150 -10.13 8.84 18.06
C GLN A 150 -8.87 8.15 17.52
N SER A 151 -7.69 8.59 17.96
CA SER A 151 -6.41 7.96 17.65
C SER A 151 -6.42 6.46 17.98
N LEU A 152 -5.68 5.67 17.20
CA LEU A 152 -5.51 4.25 17.49
C LEU A 152 -4.25 4.03 18.32
N PRO A 153 -4.30 3.26 19.42
CA PRO A 153 -3.10 2.95 20.17
C PRO A 153 -2.23 1.97 19.37
N ILE A 154 -0.91 2.11 19.45
CA ILE A 154 0.05 1.21 18.83
C ILE A 154 1.15 0.80 19.82
N ALA A 155 1.49 -0.48 19.79
CA ALA A 155 2.62 -1.04 20.53
C ALA A 155 3.62 -1.60 19.52
N THR A 156 4.89 -1.26 19.67
CA THR A 156 5.95 -1.73 18.77
C THR A 156 7.13 -2.32 19.54
N ARG A 157 7.80 -3.30 18.94
CA ARG A 157 8.97 -3.95 19.52
C ARG A 157 9.91 -4.46 18.44
N GLN A 158 11.21 -4.36 18.69
CA GLN A 158 12.23 -4.95 17.84
C GLN A 158 12.79 -6.22 18.47
N PHE A 159 13.15 -7.19 17.64
CA PHE A 159 13.80 -8.42 18.03
C PHE A 159 15.02 -8.66 17.15
N THR A 160 16.07 -9.23 17.73
CA THR A 160 17.19 -9.82 17.00
C THR A 160 17.23 -11.30 17.30
N ALA A 161 17.42 -12.14 16.28
CA ALA A 161 17.56 -13.58 16.47
C ALA A 161 18.46 -14.18 15.39
N THR A 162 19.03 -15.34 15.64
CA THR A 162 19.62 -16.18 14.59
C THR A 162 18.59 -17.18 14.11
N ARG A 163 18.16 -17.06 12.85
CA ARG A 163 17.28 -18.03 12.19
C ARG A 163 18.06 -19.25 11.74
N LEU A 164 17.51 -20.43 12.02
CA LEU A 164 18.06 -21.73 11.62
C LEU A 164 17.22 -22.27 10.45
N GLY A 165 17.81 -22.33 9.26
CA GLY A 165 17.24 -22.98 8.09
C GLY A 165 17.79 -24.40 8.00
N ILE A 166 16.95 -25.41 8.21
CA ILE A 166 17.33 -26.82 8.07
C ILE A 166 16.60 -27.37 6.84
N SER A 167 17.36 -27.86 5.88
CA SER A 167 16.86 -28.50 4.65
C SER A 167 17.48 -29.89 4.48
N LYS A 168 16.96 -30.67 3.54
CA LYS A 168 17.57 -31.95 3.14
C LYS A 168 18.97 -31.76 2.55
N GLU A 169 19.29 -30.58 2.01
CA GLU A 169 20.59 -30.25 1.44
C GLU A 169 21.60 -29.66 2.46
N GLY A 170 21.17 -29.39 3.70
CA GLY A 170 22.04 -28.89 4.78
C GLY A 170 21.39 -27.83 5.66
N SER A 171 22.18 -27.28 6.60
CA SER A 171 21.77 -26.23 7.53
C SER A 171 22.42 -24.87 7.19
N ALA A 172 21.63 -23.81 7.22
CA ALA A 172 22.07 -22.43 7.11
C ALA A 172 21.62 -21.63 8.33
N GLU A 173 22.43 -20.67 8.75
CA GLU A 173 22.08 -19.74 9.82
C GLU A 173 22.18 -18.31 9.31
N ALA A 174 21.27 -17.44 9.75
CA ALA A 174 21.35 -16.02 9.49
C ALA A 174 20.86 -15.21 10.68
N VAL A 175 21.59 -14.16 11.03
CA VAL A 175 21.11 -13.16 11.99
C VAL A 175 20.06 -12.31 11.32
N ILE A 176 18.90 -12.17 11.97
CA ILE A 176 17.74 -11.46 11.48
C ILE A 176 17.33 -10.39 12.46
N LYS A 177 16.77 -9.30 11.93
CA LYS A 177 16.04 -8.29 12.69
C LYS A 177 14.56 -8.42 12.36
N ILE A 178 13.74 -8.35 13.39
CA ILE A 178 12.28 -8.40 13.29
C ILE A 178 11.74 -7.13 13.95
N TRP A 179 10.86 -6.43 13.27
CA TRP A 179 10.07 -5.35 13.83
C TRP A 179 8.61 -5.80 13.88
N VAL A 180 7.96 -5.59 15.02
CA VAL A 180 6.55 -5.89 15.23
C VAL A 180 5.83 -4.60 15.63
N GLY A 181 4.70 -4.32 15.00
CA GLY A 181 3.74 -3.30 15.41
C GLY A 181 2.35 -3.91 15.58
N ILE A 182 1.64 -3.55 16.65
CA ILE A 182 0.30 -4.06 16.95
C ILE A 182 -0.63 -2.88 17.22
N THR A 183 -1.76 -2.86 16.54
CA THR A 183 -2.84 -1.88 16.76
C THR A 183 -4.22 -2.55 16.61
N ILE A 184 -5.29 -1.80 16.84
CA ILE A 184 -6.67 -2.25 16.67
C ILE A 184 -7.37 -1.31 15.70
N VAL A 185 -7.89 -1.86 14.60
CA VAL A 185 -8.68 -1.14 13.60
C VAL A 185 -10.08 -1.72 13.61
N ALA A 186 -11.10 -0.89 13.84
CA ALA A 186 -12.47 -1.36 14.10
C ALA A 186 -12.50 -2.42 15.23
N ASP A 187 -13.03 -3.62 14.96
CA ASP A 187 -13.06 -4.78 15.85
C ASP A 187 -11.96 -5.82 15.56
N HIS A 188 -10.87 -5.40 14.89
CA HIS A 188 -9.78 -6.30 14.49
C HIS A 188 -8.44 -5.87 15.08
N ILE A 189 -7.68 -6.84 15.57
CA ILE A 189 -6.26 -6.70 15.88
C ILE A 189 -5.47 -6.83 14.60
N LEU A 190 -4.67 -5.81 14.35
CA LEU A 190 -3.72 -5.77 13.25
C LEU A 190 -2.31 -5.94 13.83
N THR A 191 -1.64 -7.02 13.46
CA THR A 191 -0.23 -7.24 13.80
C THR A 191 0.60 -7.16 12.52
N ILE A 192 1.57 -6.26 12.49
CA ILE A 192 2.50 -6.08 11.38
C ILE A 192 3.84 -6.65 11.83
N ARG A 193 4.39 -7.60 11.08
CA ARG A 193 5.69 -8.20 11.37
C ARG A 193 6.60 -8.10 10.15
N HIS A 194 7.59 -7.23 10.22
CA HIS A 194 8.62 -7.08 9.21
C HIS A 194 9.91 -7.79 9.62
N MET A 195 10.46 -8.64 8.76
CA MET A 195 11.68 -9.41 8.99
C MET A 195 12.69 -9.16 7.89
N ARG A 196 13.96 -8.98 8.28
CA ARG A 196 15.07 -8.79 7.35
C ARG A 196 16.39 -9.34 7.90
N PRO A 197 17.39 -9.61 7.04
CA PRO A 197 18.74 -9.94 7.50
C PRO A 197 19.39 -8.78 8.26
N ALA A 198 20.19 -9.07 9.28
CA ALA A 198 20.89 -8.05 10.05
C ALA A 198 22.06 -7.39 9.29
N ASP A 199 22.62 -8.09 8.29
CA ASP A 199 23.72 -7.61 7.44
C ASP A 199 23.31 -6.46 6.49
N THR A 200 22.01 -6.18 6.36
CA THR A 200 21.48 -5.05 5.58
C THR A 200 21.72 -3.69 6.23
N GLY A 201 22.16 -3.65 7.49
CA GLY A 201 22.57 -2.42 8.17
C GLY A 201 21.47 -1.33 8.22
N GLU A 202 21.87 -0.08 7.99
CA GLU A 202 20.98 1.09 7.98
C GLU A 202 19.98 1.07 6.83
N ALA A 203 20.38 0.61 5.64
CA ALA A 203 19.49 0.51 4.49
C ALA A 203 18.27 -0.38 4.79
N GLY A 204 18.49 -1.52 5.47
CA GLY A 204 17.38 -2.38 5.90
C GLY A 204 16.51 -1.76 6.99
N GLU A 205 17.07 -0.97 7.91
CA GLU A 205 16.28 -0.23 8.90
C GLU A 205 15.39 0.84 8.23
N GLN A 206 15.95 1.56 7.26
CA GLN A 206 15.20 2.57 6.51
C GLN A 206 14.08 1.95 5.69
N SER A 207 14.34 0.84 4.99
CA SER A 207 13.31 0.10 4.25
C SER A 207 12.16 -0.35 5.18
N MET A 208 12.49 -0.90 6.35
CA MET A 208 11.49 -1.29 7.34
C MET A 208 10.63 -0.10 7.78
N LYS A 209 11.25 1.06 8.07
CA LYS A 209 10.52 2.28 8.46
C LYS A 209 9.61 2.78 7.34
N THR A 210 10.09 2.77 6.10
CA THR A 210 9.28 3.13 4.93
C THR A 210 8.08 2.20 4.80
N PHE A 211 8.29 0.88 4.87
CA PHE A 211 7.20 -0.09 4.81
C PHE A 211 6.17 0.12 5.92
N ALA A 212 6.62 0.26 7.18
CA ALA A 212 5.73 0.51 8.31
C ALA A 212 4.94 1.82 8.14
N GLY A 213 5.60 2.89 7.67
CA GLY A 213 4.95 4.17 7.37
C GLY A 213 3.84 4.06 6.32
N LEU A 214 4.09 3.30 5.24
CA LEU A 214 3.07 3.04 4.21
C LEU A 214 1.89 2.23 4.76
N VAL A 215 2.15 1.22 5.62
CA VAL A 215 1.06 0.50 6.30
C VAL A 215 0.27 1.43 7.22
N PHE A 216 0.92 2.35 7.94
CA PHE A 216 0.23 3.33 8.78
C PHE A 216 -0.62 4.30 7.96
N GLN A 217 -0.17 4.69 6.77
CA GLN A 217 -1.00 5.48 5.85
C GLN A 217 -2.24 4.70 5.41
N ILE A 218 -2.11 3.42 5.07
CA ILE A 218 -3.26 2.55 4.75
C ILE A 218 -4.23 2.43 5.93
N ILE A 219 -3.73 2.36 7.17
CA ILE A 219 -4.57 2.33 8.39
C ILE A 219 -5.35 3.64 8.57
N LYS A 220 -4.73 4.78 8.27
CA LYS A 220 -5.33 6.11 8.42
C LYS A 220 -6.33 6.42 7.31
N ASP A 221 -6.12 5.85 6.13
CA ASP A 221 -6.85 6.15 4.90
C ASP A 221 -8.39 6.08 5.02
N PRO A 222 -9.01 5.04 5.62
CA PRO A 222 -10.47 4.96 5.72
C PRO A 222 -11.10 6.16 6.45
N SER A 223 -10.42 6.73 7.45
CA SER A 223 -10.91 7.90 8.20
C SER A 223 -10.88 9.19 7.37
N LEU A 224 -9.95 9.29 6.42
CA LEU A 224 -9.77 10.45 5.53
C LEU A 224 -10.69 10.39 4.30
N ARG A 225 -10.91 9.18 3.76
CA ARG A 225 -11.54 8.97 2.46
C ARG A 225 -12.92 9.61 2.32
N GLY A 226 -13.72 9.65 3.39
CA GLY A 226 -15.04 10.31 3.39
C GLY A 226 -14.94 11.80 3.08
N HIS A 227 -14.07 12.50 3.83
CA HIS A 227 -13.86 13.94 3.64
C HIS A 227 -13.24 14.26 2.27
N ILE A 228 -12.29 13.46 1.80
CA ILE A 228 -11.68 13.64 0.48
C ILE A 228 -12.71 13.49 -0.66
N ARG A 229 -13.68 12.57 -0.52
CA ARG A 229 -14.78 12.44 -1.49
C ARG A 229 -15.68 13.67 -1.52
N GLU A 230 -15.94 14.30 -0.37
CA GLU A 230 -16.71 15.55 -0.30
C GLU A 230 -15.99 16.70 -1.02
N LEU A 231 -14.69 16.85 -0.79
CA LEU A 231 -13.86 17.84 -1.47
C LEU A 231 -13.81 17.59 -2.98
N LEU A 232 -13.65 16.34 -3.40
CA LEU A 232 -13.71 15.98 -4.81
C LEU A 232 -15.07 16.32 -5.44
N ALA A 233 -16.17 16.05 -4.74
CA ALA A 233 -17.51 16.41 -5.21
C ALA A 233 -17.69 17.93 -5.33
N ALA A 234 -17.13 18.70 -4.38
CA ALA A 234 -17.13 20.16 -4.43
C ALA A 234 -16.36 20.69 -5.65
N TYR A 235 -15.15 20.15 -5.91
CA TYR A 235 -14.38 20.47 -7.11
C TYR A 235 -15.18 20.19 -8.37
N LEU A 236 -15.71 18.96 -8.53
CA LEU A 236 -16.43 18.56 -9.75
C LEU A 236 -17.68 19.41 -10.03
N LYS A 237 -18.29 19.99 -8.99
CA LYS A 237 -19.44 20.88 -9.13
C LYS A 237 -19.04 22.25 -9.70
N ASN A 238 -17.92 22.82 -9.27
CA ASN A 238 -17.44 24.11 -9.77
C ASN A 238 -15.89 24.17 -9.89
N PRO A 239 -15.30 23.53 -10.91
CA PRO A 239 -13.85 23.29 -11.01
C PRO A 239 -12.97 24.54 -11.15
N LEU A 240 -13.53 25.65 -11.62
CA LEU A 240 -12.83 26.91 -11.90
C LEU A 240 -13.12 28.01 -10.85
N SER A 241 -13.77 27.66 -9.74
CA SER A 241 -13.99 28.58 -8.62
C SER A 241 -12.91 28.44 -7.56
N ASP A 242 -12.69 29.50 -6.77
CA ASP A 242 -11.74 29.49 -5.65
C ASP A 242 -11.94 28.30 -4.70
N ASP A 243 -13.19 28.01 -4.33
CA ASP A 243 -13.54 26.86 -3.49
C ASP A 243 -13.18 25.53 -4.17
N GLY A 244 -13.43 25.43 -5.48
CA GLY A 244 -13.06 24.27 -6.28
C GLY A 244 -11.55 24.07 -6.35
N GLU A 245 -10.78 25.16 -6.51
CA GLU A 245 -9.32 25.10 -6.52
C GLU A 245 -8.74 24.66 -5.18
N GLN A 246 -9.26 25.18 -4.07
CA GLN A 246 -8.85 24.76 -2.73
C GLN A 246 -9.19 23.29 -2.48
N ALA A 247 -10.39 22.86 -2.86
CA ALA A 247 -10.80 21.46 -2.75
C ALA A 247 -9.89 20.55 -3.59
N ALA A 248 -9.56 20.96 -4.81
CA ALA A 248 -8.63 20.24 -5.67
C ALA A 248 -7.23 20.11 -5.06
N ALA A 249 -6.68 21.19 -4.49
CA ALA A 249 -5.38 21.16 -3.85
C ALA A 249 -5.32 20.14 -2.71
N ALA A 250 -6.36 20.09 -1.88
CA ALA A 250 -6.47 19.12 -0.80
C ALA A 250 -6.58 17.66 -1.31
N VAL A 251 -7.37 17.43 -2.37
CA VAL A 251 -7.47 16.08 -2.98
C VAL A 251 -6.14 15.66 -3.61
N LEU A 252 -5.45 16.56 -4.33
CA LEU A 252 -4.15 16.26 -4.94
C LEU A 252 -3.08 15.95 -3.88
N ALA A 253 -3.02 16.72 -2.79
CA ALA A 253 -2.11 16.46 -1.67
C ALA A 253 -2.36 15.09 -1.00
N TYR A 254 -3.63 14.67 -0.95
CA TYR A 254 -3.98 13.33 -0.50
C TYR A 254 -3.52 12.25 -1.49
N LEU A 255 -3.74 12.44 -2.80
CA LEU A 255 -3.35 11.47 -3.83
C LEU A 255 -1.83 11.27 -3.91
N GLU A 256 -1.04 12.32 -3.65
CA GLU A 256 0.42 12.22 -3.55
C GLU A 256 0.87 11.24 -2.44
N GLN A 257 0.10 11.16 -1.36
CA GLN A 257 0.35 10.25 -0.24
C GLN A 257 -0.30 8.87 -0.42
N ALA A 258 -1.10 8.69 -1.48
CA ALA A 258 -1.84 7.48 -1.77
C ALA A 258 -1.48 6.91 -3.16
N PRO A 259 -0.20 6.49 -3.39
CA PRO A 259 0.29 6.05 -4.68
C PRO A 259 -0.30 4.71 -5.17
N TRP A 260 -1.25 4.13 -4.42
CA TRP A 260 -1.95 2.91 -4.76
C TRP A 260 -3.21 3.11 -5.60
N PHE A 261 -3.66 4.34 -5.82
CA PHE A 261 -4.73 4.59 -6.78
C PHE A 261 -4.20 4.45 -8.22
N PRO A 262 -4.95 3.79 -9.12
CA PRO A 262 -4.52 3.56 -10.50
C PRO A 262 -4.71 4.81 -11.38
N ILE A 263 -4.17 5.94 -10.94
CA ILE A 263 -4.24 7.23 -11.63
C ILE A 263 -2.93 7.42 -12.38
N ASN A 264 -3.00 7.38 -13.71
CA ASN A 264 -1.85 7.61 -14.57
C ASN A 264 -2.24 8.57 -15.69
N ILE A 265 -1.38 9.54 -15.96
CA ILE A 265 -1.51 10.47 -17.09
C ILE A 265 -0.42 10.09 -18.09
N PRO A 266 -0.76 9.68 -19.32
CA PRO A 266 0.24 9.45 -20.35
C PRO A 266 1.06 10.71 -20.57
N GLU A 267 2.39 10.59 -20.58
CA GLU A 267 3.29 11.73 -20.81
C GLU A 267 3.06 12.31 -22.20
N ASP A 268 3.21 11.48 -23.24
CA ASP A 268 2.86 11.87 -24.61
C ASP A 268 1.43 11.43 -24.97
N PRO A 269 0.63 12.29 -25.63
CA PRO A 269 0.94 13.64 -26.12
C PRO A 269 0.66 14.78 -25.12
N VAL A 270 0.29 14.46 -23.88
CA VAL A 270 -0.24 15.44 -22.90
C VAL A 270 0.77 16.52 -22.54
N SER A 271 2.04 16.15 -22.35
CA SER A 271 3.17 17.05 -22.04
C SER A 271 3.28 18.17 -23.07
N GLY A 272 3.26 17.82 -24.35
CA GLY A 272 3.32 18.77 -25.46
C GLY A 272 2.11 19.69 -25.53
N TRP A 273 0.93 19.23 -25.11
CA TRP A 273 -0.24 20.11 -24.98
C TRP A 273 -0.06 21.10 -23.84
N MET A 274 0.41 20.63 -22.68
CA MET A 274 0.61 21.49 -21.50
C MET A 274 1.60 22.61 -21.79
N GLU A 275 2.71 22.32 -22.46
CA GLU A 275 3.67 23.35 -22.87
C GLU A 275 3.06 24.41 -23.80
N LYS A 276 2.19 24.00 -24.73
CA LYS A 276 1.52 24.94 -25.65
C LYS A 276 0.51 25.81 -24.91
N PHE A 277 -0.24 25.23 -23.97
CA PHE A 277 -1.21 25.93 -23.14
C PHE A 277 -0.55 26.93 -22.22
N GLU A 278 0.54 26.56 -21.55
CA GLU A 278 1.31 27.47 -20.70
C GLU A 278 1.81 28.69 -21.49
N LYS A 279 2.33 28.49 -22.71
CA LYS A 279 2.82 29.58 -23.56
C LYS A 279 1.70 30.49 -24.08
N SER A 280 0.51 29.95 -24.31
CA SER A 280 -0.59 30.65 -24.98
C SER A 280 -1.58 31.29 -24.01
N ALA A 281 -1.86 30.63 -22.88
CA ALA A 281 -2.72 31.09 -21.79
C ALA A 281 -2.22 30.50 -20.45
N PRO A 282 -1.24 31.15 -19.79
CA PRO A 282 -0.66 30.65 -18.55
C PRO A 282 -1.70 30.31 -17.48
N GLY A 283 -1.54 29.16 -16.82
CA GLY A 283 -2.44 28.62 -15.79
C GLY A 283 -3.45 27.62 -16.32
N THR A 284 -3.84 27.70 -17.60
CA THR A 284 -4.80 26.75 -18.19
C THR A 284 -4.30 25.31 -18.20
N GLN A 285 -2.99 25.10 -18.33
CA GLN A 285 -2.36 23.78 -18.24
C GLN A 285 -2.58 23.12 -16.88
N ASP A 286 -2.49 23.89 -15.79
CA ASP A 286 -2.65 23.37 -14.43
C ASP A 286 -4.10 22.97 -14.17
N HIS A 287 -5.07 23.77 -14.65
CA HIS A 287 -6.49 23.44 -14.58
C HIS A 287 -6.80 22.14 -15.32
N LEU A 288 -6.18 21.92 -16.49
CA LEU A 288 -6.42 20.74 -17.32
C LEU A 288 -5.78 19.47 -16.75
N LEU A 289 -4.53 19.54 -16.25
CA LEU A 289 -3.92 18.43 -15.54
C LEU A 289 -4.71 18.05 -14.29
N ARG A 290 -5.11 19.05 -13.50
CA ARG A 290 -5.96 18.87 -12.32
C ARG A 290 -7.29 18.22 -12.69
N ALA A 291 -7.95 18.68 -13.75
CA ALA A 291 -9.20 18.09 -14.25
C ALA A 291 -9.03 16.62 -14.59
N PHE A 292 -7.95 16.26 -15.28
CA PHE A 292 -7.64 14.88 -15.60
C PHE A 292 -7.45 14.03 -14.34
N MET A 293 -6.57 14.48 -13.43
CA MET A 293 -6.25 13.73 -12.20
C MET A 293 -7.48 13.53 -11.33
N LEU A 294 -8.30 14.57 -11.14
CA LEU A 294 -9.47 14.50 -10.26
C LEU A 294 -10.64 13.75 -10.91
N GLY A 295 -10.77 13.78 -12.24
CA GLY A 295 -11.68 12.90 -12.96
C GLY A 295 -11.31 11.43 -12.79
N ALA A 296 -10.02 11.10 -12.89
CA ALA A 296 -9.51 9.74 -12.66
C ALA A 296 -9.67 9.32 -11.20
N ALA A 297 -9.36 10.21 -10.25
CA ALA A 297 -9.54 9.98 -8.82
C ALA A 297 -10.99 9.65 -8.46
N LYS A 298 -11.96 10.31 -9.08
CA LYS A 298 -13.38 10.02 -8.90
C LYS A 298 -13.71 8.56 -9.20
N ALA A 299 -13.20 8.03 -10.30
CA ALA A 299 -13.40 6.63 -10.66
C ALA A 299 -12.60 5.70 -9.74
N ALA A 300 -11.38 6.08 -9.37
CA ALA A 300 -10.52 5.30 -8.47
C ALA A 300 -11.14 5.14 -7.07
N PHE A 301 -11.82 6.18 -6.55
CA PHE A 301 -12.57 6.10 -5.30
C PHE A 301 -13.78 5.17 -5.36
N GLU A 302 -14.27 4.84 -6.54
CA GLU A 302 -15.32 3.85 -6.80
C GLU A 302 -14.74 2.48 -7.22
N ASP A 303 -13.46 2.25 -6.92
CA ASP A 303 -12.73 1.01 -7.18
C ASP A 303 -12.66 0.60 -8.66
N ALA A 304 -12.75 1.57 -9.57
CA ALA A 304 -12.62 1.33 -11.00
C ALA A 304 -11.17 0.93 -11.38
N ASP A 305 -11.04 0.13 -12.45
CA ASP A 305 -9.73 -0.25 -12.97
C ASP A 305 -8.98 0.92 -13.63
N ALA A 306 -7.71 0.71 -13.99
CA ALA A 306 -6.87 1.74 -14.59
C ALA A 306 -7.42 2.32 -15.90
N LEU A 307 -8.09 1.49 -16.72
CA LEU A 307 -8.67 1.91 -18.00
C LEU A 307 -9.88 2.82 -17.78
N ALA A 308 -10.75 2.44 -16.85
CA ALA A 308 -11.91 3.21 -16.44
C ALA A 308 -11.50 4.54 -15.77
N CYS A 309 -10.44 4.53 -14.95
CA CYS A 309 -9.85 5.74 -14.38
C CYS A 309 -9.30 6.66 -15.46
N LEU A 310 -8.57 6.12 -16.45
CA LEU A 310 -8.03 6.89 -17.57
C LEU A 310 -9.14 7.56 -18.39
N ASN A 311 -10.21 6.82 -18.69
CA ASN A 311 -11.39 7.37 -19.37
C ASN A 311 -12.11 8.45 -18.54
N ALA A 312 -12.21 8.27 -17.23
CA ALA A 312 -12.81 9.27 -16.35
C ALA A 312 -12.00 10.57 -16.29
N GLY A 313 -10.67 10.47 -16.24
CA GLY A 313 -9.78 11.62 -16.35
C GLY A 313 -9.92 12.33 -17.69
N ALA A 314 -9.92 11.59 -18.79
CA ALA A 314 -10.10 12.14 -20.13
C ALA A 314 -11.42 12.91 -20.29
N ARG A 315 -12.53 12.37 -19.76
CA ARG A 315 -13.84 13.05 -19.77
C ARG A 315 -13.79 14.38 -19.03
N GLN A 316 -13.24 14.39 -17.82
CA GLN A 316 -13.19 15.60 -17.01
C GLN A 316 -12.28 16.65 -17.65
N PHE A 317 -11.14 16.23 -18.22
CA PHE A 317 -10.29 17.09 -19.04
C PHE A 317 -11.08 17.73 -20.18
N ALA A 318 -11.84 16.96 -20.95
CA ALA A 318 -12.61 17.46 -22.09
C ALA A 318 -13.64 18.52 -21.69
N VAL A 319 -14.35 18.29 -20.57
CA VAL A 319 -15.32 19.26 -20.02
C VAL A 319 -14.65 20.59 -19.70
N ILE A 320 -13.52 20.57 -19.00
CA ILE A 320 -12.80 21.78 -18.60
C ILE A 320 -12.13 22.45 -19.79
N TYR A 321 -11.57 21.68 -20.71
CA TYR A 321 -10.98 22.19 -21.94
C TYR A 321 -11.98 22.99 -22.76
N ARG A 322 -13.20 22.47 -22.96
CA ARG A 322 -14.26 23.17 -23.70
C ARG A 322 -14.62 24.50 -23.05
N GLU A 323 -14.63 24.57 -21.72
CA GLU A 323 -14.93 25.80 -21.00
C GLU A 323 -13.79 26.82 -21.12
N LEU A 324 -12.55 26.39 -20.86
CA LEU A 324 -11.37 27.24 -20.97
C LEU A 324 -11.14 27.72 -22.40
N ALA A 325 -11.39 26.91 -23.42
CA ALA A 325 -11.24 27.30 -24.83
C ALA A 325 -12.24 28.41 -25.25
N ARG A 326 -13.42 28.50 -24.60
CA ARG A 326 -14.35 29.62 -24.82
C ARG A 326 -13.80 30.93 -24.24
N GLN A 327 -13.12 30.85 -23.10
CA GLN A 327 -12.55 32.00 -22.40
C GLN A 327 -11.18 32.42 -22.99
N HIS A 328 -10.44 31.44 -23.50
CA HIS A 328 -9.09 31.58 -24.05
C HIS A 328 -8.98 30.88 -25.41
N PRO A 329 -9.51 31.45 -26.51
CA PRO A 329 -9.54 30.78 -27.82
C PRO A 329 -8.16 30.31 -28.33
N GLN A 330 -7.08 30.93 -27.88
CA GLN A 330 -5.71 30.58 -28.25
C GLN A 330 -5.22 29.21 -27.76
N ILE A 331 -5.92 28.56 -26.83
CA ILE A 331 -5.60 27.18 -26.42
C ILE A 331 -6.27 26.13 -27.33
N THR A 332 -7.01 26.54 -28.36
CA THR A 332 -7.68 25.62 -29.28
C THR A 332 -6.66 24.91 -30.16
N LEU A 333 -6.65 23.57 -30.12
CA LEU A 333 -5.72 22.73 -30.88
C LEU A 333 -6.52 21.57 -31.52
N PRO A 334 -6.40 21.32 -32.84
CA PRO A 334 -7.18 20.28 -33.52
C PRO A 334 -7.01 18.88 -32.91
N GLU A 335 -5.80 18.56 -32.44
CA GLU A 335 -5.49 17.30 -31.76
C GLU A 335 -6.23 17.16 -30.43
N VAL A 336 -6.34 18.25 -29.67
CA VAL A 336 -7.03 18.26 -28.37
C VAL A 336 -8.54 18.26 -28.56
N ASP A 337 -9.06 18.93 -29.60
CA ASP A 337 -10.46 18.84 -30.00
C ASP A 337 -10.87 17.42 -30.38
N SER A 338 -10.01 16.71 -31.12
CA SER A 338 -10.18 15.31 -31.48
C SER A 338 -10.21 14.42 -30.24
N PHE A 339 -9.25 14.61 -29.32
CA PHE A 339 -9.21 13.91 -28.04
C PHE A 339 -10.46 14.18 -27.19
N ALA A 340 -10.88 15.44 -27.05
CA ALA A 340 -12.06 15.82 -26.28
C ALA A 340 -13.34 15.16 -26.83
N ALA A 341 -13.50 15.14 -28.16
CA ALA A 341 -14.63 14.47 -28.80
C ALA A 341 -14.62 12.93 -28.62
N ALA A 342 -13.43 12.30 -28.53
CA ALA A 342 -13.31 10.89 -28.19
C ALA A 342 -13.63 10.63 -26.71
N ALA A 343 -13.14 11.49 -25.82
CA ALA A 343 -13.38 11.40 -24.39
C ALA A 343 -14.87 11.51 -24.03
N GLU A 344 -15.62 12.41 -24.69
CA GLU A 344 -17.08 12.54 -24.56
C GLU A 344 -17.86 11.25 -24.93
N LYS A 345 -17.23 10.33 -25.67
CA LYS A 345 -17.79 9.04 -26.09
C LYS A 345 -17.18 7.85 -25.33
N ASP A 346 -16.50 8.08 -24.22
CA ASP A 346 -15.78 7.06 -23.43
C ASP A 346 -14.63 6.37 -24.17
N LEU A 347 -14.09 7.03 -25.20
CA LEU A 347 -12.98 6.53 -26.02
C LEU A 347 -11.67 7.29 -25.79
N GLY A 348 -11.58 8.13 -24.75
CA GLY A 348 -10.40 8.94 -24.45
C GLY A 348 -9.15 8.10 -24.18
N ALA A 349 -9.29 7.00 -23.44
CA ALA A 349 -8.19 6.07 -23.18
C ALA A 349 -7.68 5.39 -24.46
N ALA A 350 -8.59 4.97 -25.35
CA ALA A 350 -8.22 4.38 -26.63
C ALA A 350 -7.50 5.41 -27.50
N TRP A 351 -8.03 6.63 -27.56
CA TRP A 351 -7.40 7.74 -28.28
C TRP A 351 -5.97 8.00 -27.78
N LEU A 352 -5.78 8.12 -26.46
CA LEU A 352 -4.46 8.33 -25.86
C LEU A 352 -3.51 7.19 -26.19
N LYS A 353 -3.97 5.94 -26.16
CA LYS A 353 -3.14 4.78 -26.51
C LYS A 353 -2.71 4.78 -27.98
N ASP A 354 -3.59 5.20 -28.88
CA ASP A 354 -3.31 5.25 -30.32
C ASP A 354 -2.37 6.41 -30.70
N HIS A 355 -2.30 7.45 -29.85
CA HIS A 355 -1.52 8.67 -30.10
C HIS A 355 -0.35 8.86 -29.13
N SER A 356 -0.20 7.99 -28.13
CA SER A 356 1.00 7.90 -27.31
C SER A 356 2.11 7.22 -28.10
N HIS A 357 3.27 7.85 -28.22
CA HIS A 357 4.45 7.15 -28.72
C HIS A 357 4.91 6.14 -27.67
N PRO A 358 5.27 4.89 -28.04
CA PRO A 358 5.96 4.02 -27.11
C PRO A 358 7.27 4.72 -26.70
N ALA A 359 7.46 4.87 -25.39
CA ALA A 359 8.69 5.41 -24.82
C ALA A 359 9.89 4.73 -25.49
N ARG A 360 10.76 5.53 -26.12
CA ARG A 360 11.97 5.06 -26.79
C ARG A 360 13.01 4.57 -25.79
#